data_AF-G3IMC9-F1
#
_entry.id   AF-G3IMC9-F1
#
_cell.length_a   1.000
_cell.length_b   1.000
_cell.length_c   1.000
_cell.angle_alpha   90.00
_cell.angle_beta   90.00
_cell.angle_gamma   90.00
#
_symmetry.space_group_name_H-M   'P 1'
#
loop_
_entity.id
_entity.type
_entity.pdbx_description
1 polymer ?
#
loop_
_entity_poly.entity_id
_entity_poly.type
_entity_poly.pdbx_seq_one_letter_code
_entity_poly.pdbx_strand_id
1 'polypeptide(L)'
;MTVKPGFLGTAVPHYDVQDNPKKTEANIRGDFWLLGDRGTKDSEGYFHFMGRTDDIINSSGYRIGPSEVENALMEHPAVAETAVISSPDPTRGEVVKAFVVLAPEFLSHDPDQLTKLLQQHVKSVTAPYKYPRKVRPLPSCVPCAFKSTPDTVFFFGMRTRPLI
;
A
#
# COMPACT_ATOMS: atom_id res chain seq x y z
N MET A 1 -23.52 -17.61 31.39
CA MET A 1 -22.19 -17.56 32.05
C MET A 1 -22.25 -16.41 33.04
N THR A 2 -22.11 -16.71 34.32
CA THR A 2 -22.49 -15.84 35.46
C THR A 2 -21.48 -14.70 35.65
N VAL A 3 -21.94 -13.46 35.69
CA VAL A 3 -21.13 -12.28 36.05
C VAL A 3 -21.13 -12.09 37.57
N LYS A 4 -19.95 -12.04 38.19
CA LYS A 4 -19.80 -11.68 39.61
C LYS A 4 -19.98 -10.15 39.78
N PRO A 5 -20.80 -9.67 40.73
CA PRO A 5 -20.95 -8.25 40.97
C PRO A 5 -19.78 -7.75 41.84
N GLY A 6 -19.06 -6.72 41.37
CA GLY A 6 -18.03 -6.06 42.17
C GLY A 6 -16.84 -5.44 41.41
N PHE A 7 -16.74 -5.59 40.10
CA PHE A 7 -15.65 -4.98 39.34
C PHE A 7 -16.07 -3.60 38.82
N LEU A 8 -15.60 -2.55 39.49
CA LEU A 8 -15.71 -1.16 39.05
C LEU A 8 -14.74 -0.95 37.87
N GLY A 9 -15.02 -1.59 36.73
CA GLY A 9 -14.24 -1.46 35.51
C GLY A 9 -14.82 -0.36 34.63
N THR A 10 -14.01 0.66 34.31
CA THR A 10 -14.23 1.50 33.13
C THR A 10 -14.53 0.58 31.95
N ALA A 11 -15.73 0.71 31.39
CA ALA A 11 -16.24 -0.14 30.35
C ALA A 11 -15.48 0.10 29.04
N VAL A 12 -14.30 -0.52 28.90
CA VAL A 12 -13.68 -0.76 27.60
C VAL A 12 -14.39 -1.96 26.97
N PRO A 13 -15.04 -1.80 25.80
CA PRO A 13 -15.74 -2.91 25.16
C PRO A 13 -14.73 -4.01 24.84
N HIS A 14 -14.94 -5.19 25.43
CA HIS A 14 -14.06 -6.35 25.37
C HIS A 14 -14.26 -7.11 24.05
N TYR A 15 -13.84 -6.50 22.93
CA TYR A 15 -13.69 -7.18 21.64
C TYR A 15 -12.19 -7.36 21.38
N ASP A 16 -11.60 -8.38 21.97
CA ASP A 16 -10.21 -8.73 21.69
C ASP A 16 -10.09 -9.32 20.28
N VAL A 17 -9.05 -8.87 19.55
CA VAL A 17 -8.61 -9.56 18.34
C VAL A 17 -8.16 -10.95 18.79
N GLN A 18 -8.90 -11.99 18.38
CA GLN A 18 -8.75 -13.41 18.80
C GLN A 18 -7.38 -13.74 19.42
N ASP A 19 -7.40 -13.92 20.74
CA ASP A 19 -6.27 -14.36 21.58
C ASP A 19 -4.96 -13.58 21.42
N ASN A 20 -5.03 -12.28 21.08
CA ASN A 20 -3.84 -11.45 20.95
C ASN A 20 -3.97 -10.09 21.66
N PRO A 21 -3.93 -10.07 23.00
CA PRO A 21 -4.14 -8.86 23.80
C PRO A 21 -3.14 -7.74 23.47
N LYS A 22 -1.92 -8.10 23.06
CA LYS A 22 -0.90 -7.14 22.62
C LYS A 22 -1.33 -6.33 21.38
N LYS A 23 -2.10 -6.94 20.47
CA LYS A 23 -2.62 -6.23 19.28
C LYS A 23 -3.79 -5.33 19.62
N THR A 24 -4.63 -5.73 20.59
CA THR A 24 -5.70 -4.89 21.14
C THR A 24 -5.11 -3.63 21.76
N GLU A 25 -4.13 -3.76 22.66
CA GLU A 25 -3.49 -2.61 23.31
C GLU A 25 -2.77 -1.68 22.31
N ALA A 26 -2.12 -2.24 21.28
CA ALA A 26 -1.44 -1.44 20.26
C ALA A 26 -2.37 -0.52 19.45
N ASN A 27 -3.66 -0.87 19.35
CA ASN A 27 -4.67 -0.09 18.62
C ASN A 27 -5.41 0.90 19.51
N ILE A 28 -5.22 0.90 20.83
CA ILE A 28 -5.85 1.85 21.73
C ILE A 28 -4.90 3.04 21.94
N ARG A 29 -5.39 4.27 21.71
CA ARG A 29 -4.69 5.50 22.07
C ARG A 29 -5.59 6.42 22.88
N GLY A 30 -5.32 6.48 24.19
CA GLY A 30 -6.18 7.21 25.13
C GLY A 30 -7.60 6.64 25.09
N ASP A 31 -8.57 7.50 24.82
CA ASP A 31 -9.99 7.12 24.76
C ASP A 31 -10.44 6.66 23.36
N PHE A 32 -9.53 6.56 22.39
CA PHE A 32 -9.85 6.25 20.99
C PHE A 32 -9.28 4.89 20.55
N TRP A 33 -10.09 4.16 19.79
CA TRP A 33 -9.65 2.99 19.04
C TRP A 33 -9.15 3.42 17.65
N LEU A 34 -7.90 3.10 17.35
CA LEU A 34 -7.30 3.36 16.05
C LEU A 34 -7.78 2.32 15.03
N LEU A 35 -8.48 2.80 14.00
CA LEU A 35 -8.89 1.97 12.86
C LEU A 35 -7.70 1.57 11.96
N GLY A 36 -6.60 2.32 12.04
CA GLY A 36 -5.44 2.18 11.16
C GLY A 36 -5.56 2.93 9.84
N ASP A 37 -6.71 3.57 9.60
CA ASP A 37 -6.97 4.41 8.43
C ASP A 37 -6.63 5.87 8.71
N ARG A 38 -6.17 6.57 7.67
CA ARG A 38 -5.87 8.00 7.72
C ARG A 38 -6.92 8.75 6.92
N GLY A 39 -7.40 9.85 7.48
CA GLY A 39 -8.33 10.74 6.80
C GLY A 39 -8.19 12.17 7.29
N THR A 40 -8.75 13.10 6.51
CA THR A 40 -8.91 14.50 6.91
C THR A 40 -10.39 14.78 7.15
N LYS A 41 -10.68 15.61 8.15
CA LYS A 41 -12.03 16.08 8.43
C LYS A 41 -12.14 17.50 7.89
N ASP A 42 -13.16 17.76 7.09
CA ASP A 42 -13.43 19.11 6.58
C ASP A 42 -14.14 19.98 7.64
N SER A 43 -14.43 21.24 7.28
CA SER A 43 -15.13 22.18 8.15
C SER A 43 -16.60 21.84 8.38
N GLU A 44 -17.20 21.03 7.50
CA GLU A 44 -18.62 20.64 7.56
C GLU A 44 -18.82 19.32 8.33
N GLY A 45 -17.73 18.61 8.61
CA GLY A 45 -17.71 17.40 9.41
C GLY A 45 -17.57 16.09 8.63
N TYR A 46 -17.41 16.14 7.31
CA TYR A 46 -17.16 14.97 6.47
C TYR A 46 -15.70 14.51 6.57
N PHE A 47 -15.51 13.19 6.45
CA PHE A 47 -14.19 12.56 6.47
C PHE A 47 -13.77 12.13 5.07
N HIS A 48 -12.62 12.61 4.63
CA HIS A 48 -11.99 12.17 3.39
C HIS A 48 -10.94 11.11 3.69
N PHE A 49 -11.16 9.91 3.16
CA PHE A 49 -10.22 8.79 3.30
C PHE A 49 -8.95 9.05 2.47
N MET A 50 -7.78 8.90 3.09
CA MET A 50 -6.47 9.14 2.48
C MET A 50 -5.61 7.87 2.37
N GLY A 51 -6.13 6.72 2.77
CA GLY A 51 -5.41 5.45 2.76
C GLY A 51 -5.07 4.89 4.14
N ARG A 52 -4.41 3.75 4.11
CA ARG A 52 -3.91 3.01 5.26
C ARG A 52 -2.68 3.68 5.89
N THR A 53 -2.55 3.60 7.22
CA THR A 53 -1.40 4.19 7.93
C THR A 53 -0.14 3.33 7.84
N ASP A 54 -0.28 2.01 7.71
CA ASP A 54 0.82 1.05 7.59
C ASP A 54 1.48 1.02 6.20
N ASP A 55 0.78 1.46 5.15
CA ASP A 55 1.31 1.47 3.78
C ASP A 55 2.09 2.76 3.42
N ILE A 56 2.38 3.62 4.41
CA ILE A 56 3.11 4.88 4.16
C ILE A 56 4.59 4.60 3.90
N ILE A 57 5.07 5.03 2.73
CA ILE A 57 6.47 4.93 2.34
C ILE A 57 7.24 6.13 2.88
N ASN A 58 8.34 5.90 3.59
CA ASN A 58 9.21 6.98 4.09
C ASN A 58 10.52 7.05 3.31
N SER A 59 10.61 7.97 2.36
CA SER A 59 11.82 8.16 1.57
C SER A 59 12.54 9.45 1.95
N SER A 60 13.71 9.34 2.59
CA SER A 60 14.52 10.50 2.99
C SER A 60 13.76 11.57 3.81
N GLY A 61 12.79 11.16 4.63
CA GLY A 61 11.96 12.07 5.43
C GLY A 61 10.65 12.53 4.77
N TYR A 62 10.42 12.17 3.51
CA TYR A 62 9.15 12.40 2.83
C TYR A 62 8.18 11.24 3.07
N ARG A 63 6.97 11.58 3.52
CA ARG A 63 5.87 10.63 3.67
C ARG A 63 5.09 10.56 2.37
N ILE A 64 5.14 9.40 1.72
CA ILE A 64 4.56 9.18 0.40
C ILE A 64 3.44 8.15 0.55
N GLY A 65 2.23 8.51 0.13
CA GLY A 65 1.11 7.58 0.03
C GLY A 65 1.23 6.79 -1.27
N PRO A 66 1.17 5.44 -1.24
CA PRO A 66 1.30 4.62 -2.45
C PRO A 66 0.17 4.89 -3.44
N SER A 67 -1.06 5.08 -2.96
CA SER A 67 -2.25 5.29 -3.80
C SER A 67 -2.14 6.50 -4.72
N GLU A 68 -1.46 7.57 -4.29
CA GLU A 68 -1.25 8.75 -5.14
C GLU A 68 -0.33 8.44 -6.34
N VAL A 69 0.71 7.63 -6.10
CA VAL A 69 1.65 7.21 -7.14
C VAL A 69 1.00 6.16 -8.04
N GLU A 70 0.19 5.27 -7.48
CA GLU A 70 -0.60 4.29 -8.25
C GLU A 70 -1.56 4.98 -9.20
N ASN A 71 -2.34 5.95 -8.71
CA ASN A 71 -3.26 6.72 -9.55
C ASN A 71 -2.52 7.44 -10.69
N ALA A 72 -1.39 8.09 -10.39
CA ALA A 72 -0.60 8.77 -11.41
C ALA A 72 0.00 7.80 -12.45
N LEU A 73 0.31 6.56 -12.08
CA LEU A 73 0.77 5.55 -13.04
C LEU A 73 -0.39 4.98 -13.88
N MET A 74 -1.57 4.81 -13.28
CA MET A 74 -2.78 4.33 -13.96
C MET A 74 -3.31 5.32 -15.01
N GLU A 75 -2.96 6.60 -14.94
CA GLU A 75 -3.29 7.59 -15.97
C GLU A 75 -2.53 7.35 -17.29
N HIS A 76 -1.44 6.60 -17.27
CA HIS A 76 -0.64 6.32 -18.46
C HIS A 76 -1.19 5.11 -19.24
N PRO A 77 -1.40 5.20 -20.58
CA PRO A 77 -2.02 4.13 -21.37
C PRO A 77 -1.22 2.82 -21.39
N ALA A 78 0.09 2.88 -21.13
CA ALA A 78 0.92 1.69 -21.05
C ALA A 78 0.71 0.84 -19.79
N VAL A 79 -0.01 1.34 -18.78
CA VAL A 79 -0.21 0.67 -17.50
C VAL A 79 -1.62 0.09 -17.45
N ALA A 80 -1.71 -1.25 -17.38
CA ALA A 80 -2.97 -1.95 -17.16
C ALA A 80 -3.29 -2.05 -15.66
N GLU A 81 -2.29 -2.37 -14.84
CA GLU A 81 -2.39 -2.42 -13.38
C GLU A 81 -1.07 -1.96 -12.76
N THR A 82 -1.12 -1.39 -11.56
CA THR A 82 0.07 -1.09 -10.78
C THR A 82 -0.14 -1.27 -9.29
N ALA A 83 0.95 -1.57 -8.59
CA ALA A 83 1.03 -1.44 -7.14
C ALA A 83 2.35 -0.81 -6.73
N VAL A 84 2.30 0.03 -5.70
CA VAL A 84 3.44 0.80 -5.23
C VAL A 84 3.77 0.42 -3.79
N ILE A 85 5.05 0.14 -3.55
CA ILE A 85 5.54 -0.32 -2.24
C ILE A 85 6.81 0.43 -1.84
N SER A 86 7.16 0.34 -0.56
CA SER A 86 8.50 0.68 -0.10
C SER A 86 9.50 -0.42 -0.48
N SER A 87 10.68 -0.01 -0.92
CA SER A 87 11.83 -0.89 -1.12
C SER A 87 12.99 -0.35 -0.30
N PRO A 88 13.70 -1.18 0.49
CA PRO A 88 14.85 -0.72 1.24
C PRO A 88 15.94 -0.21 0.29
N ASP A 89 16.58 0.89 0.70
CA ASP A 89 17.67 1.53 -0.03
C ASP A 89 18.75 2.02 0.95
N PRO A 90 20.03 1.71 0.71
CA PRO A 90 21.11 2.01 1.65
C PRO A 90 21.33 3.52 1.86
N THR A 91 20.93 4.36 0.90
CA THR A 91 21.18 5.81 0.97
C THR A 91 20.01 6.60 1.53
N ARG A 92 18.78 6.13 1.28
CA ARG A 92 17.55 6.89 1.55
C ARG A 92 16.63 6.24 2.59
N GLY A 93 17.07 5.11 3.17
CA GLY A 93 16.28 4.26 4.03
C GLY A 93 15.33 3.40 3.19
N GLU A 94 14.32 4.04 2.61
CA GLU A 94 13.39 3.40 1.68
C GLU A 94 13.19 4.27 0.43
N VAL A 95 12.83 3.60 -0.66
CA VAL A 95 12.47 4.24 -1.93
C VAL A 95 11.18 3.66 -2.46
N VAL A 96 10.44 4.48 -3.21
CA VAL A 96 9.22 4.07 -3.90
C VAL A 96 9.59 3.09 -5.01
N LYS A 97 8.99 1.90 -4.97
CA LYS A 97 9.09 0.88 -6.00
C LYS A 97 7.71 0.57 -6.56
N ALA A 98 7.58 0.68 -7.88
CA ALA A 98 6.35 0.35 -8.59
C ALA A 98 6.48 -1.01 -9.27
N PHE A 99 5.45 -1.83 -9.11
CA PHE A 99 5.19 -2.97 -9.97
C PHE A 99 4.14 -2.57 -10.99
N VAL A 100 4.39 -2.90 -12.25
CA VAL A 100 3.55 -2.44 -13.35
C VAL A 100 3.23 -3.65 -14.22
N VAL A 101 1.95 -3.87 -14.47
CA VAL A 101 1.47 -4.77 -15.52
C VAL A 101 1.26 -3.91 -16.76
N LEU A 102 1.97 -4.25 -17.83
CA LEU A 102 1.93 -3.50 -19.07
C LEU A 102 0.71 -3.91 -19.89
N ALA A 103 0.13 -2.96 -20.61
CA ALA A 103 -0.88 -3.25 -21.59
C ALA A 103 -0.27 -4.06 -22.77
N PRO A 104 -1.03 -4.97 -23.43
CA PRO A 104 -0.52 -5.89 -24.44
C PRO A 104 0.26 -5.22 -25.58
N GLU A 105 -0.17 -4.03 -25.98
CA GLU A 105 0.44 -3.24 -27.06
C GLU A 105 1.82 -2.65 -26.69
N PHE A 106 2.15 -2.57 -25.40
CA PHE A 106 3.43 -2.07 -24.90
C PHE A 106 4.41 -3.18 -24.49
N LEU A 107 4.03 -4.46 -24.59
CA LEU A 107 4.91 -5.60 -24.24
C LEU A 107 6.13 -5.74 -25.15
N SER A 108 6.06 -5.24 -26.38
CA SER A 108 7.14 -5.27 -27.38
C SER A 108 8.15 -4.14 -27.24
N HIS A 109 7.90 -3.17 -26.35
CA HIS A 109 8.78 -2.02 -26.16
C HIS A 109 9.96 -2.36 -25.25
N ASP A 110 11.06 -1.61 -25.40
CA ASP A 110 12.22 -1.73 -24.53
C ASP A 110 11.83 -1.36 -23.07
N PRO A 111 11.97 -2.28 -22.10
CA PRO A 111 11.59 -2.04 -20.71
C PRO A 111 12.33 -0.85 -20.08
N ASP A 112 13.56 -0.56 -20.50
CA ASP A 112 14.34 0.56 -19.96
C ASP A 112 13.80 1.91 -20.45
N GLN A 113 13.39 2.00 -21.72
CA GLN A 113 12.75 3.18 -22.26
C GLN A 113 11.38 3.41 -21.59
N LEU A 114 10.59 2.35 -21.45
CA LEU A 114 9.28 2.44 -20.82
C LEU A 114 9.37 2.85 -19.35
N THR A 115 10.36 2.34 -18.62
CA THR A 115 10.64 2.77 -17.24
C THR A 115 10.91 4.27 -17.16
N LYS A 116 11.74 4.81 -18.06
CA LYS A 116 12.05 6.25 -18.09
C LYS A 116 10.80 7.09 -18.42
N LEU A 117 9.98 6.62 -19.36
CA LEU A 117 8.72 7.28 -19.73
C LEU A 117 7.75 7.34 -18.55
N LEU A 118 7.52 6.22 -17.86
CA LEU A 118 6.66 6.17 -16.68
C LEU A 118 7.19 7.04 -15.54
N GLN A 119 8.50 7.03 -15.30
CA GLN A 119 9.11 7.92 -14.31
C GLN A 119 8.93 9.40 -14.64
N GLN A 120 9.04 9.76 -15.92
CA GLN A 120 8.83 11.13 -16.38
C GLN A 120 7.37 11.54 -16.27
N HIS A 121 6.45 10.66 -16.61
CA HIS A 121 5.00 10.89 -16.47
C HIS A 121 4.62 11.18 -15.01
N VAL A 122 5.06 10.35 -14.06
CA VAL A 122 4.76 10.56 -12.64
C VAL A 122 5.35 11.90 -12.14
N LYS A 123 6.52 12.31 -12.63
CA LYS A 123 7.12 13.62 -12.30
C LYS A 123 6.34 14.80 -12.87
N SER A 124 5.62 14.62 -13.98
CA SER A 124 4.77 15.68 -14.55
C SER A 124 3.42 15.81 -13.85
N VAL A 125 2.86 14.70 -13.38
CA VAL A 125 1.53 14.68 -12.74
C VAL A 125 1.62 14.98 -11.25
N THR A 126 2.66 14.50 -10.57
CA THR A 126 2.80 14.59 -9.11
C THR A 126 4.06 15.34 -8.69
N ALA A 127 4.22 15.55 -7.38
CA ALA A 127 5.43 16.17 -6.85
C ALA A 127 6.70 15.35 -7.19
N PRO A 128 7.80 15.96 -7.69
CA PRO A 128 8.96 15.24 -8.21
C PRO A 128 9.72 14.33 -7.25
N TYR A 129 9.40 14.31 -5.96
CA TYR A 129 10.00 13.39 -4.99
C TYR A 129 9.22 12.08 -4.84
N LYS A 130 7.97 12.01 -5.34
CA LYS A 130 7.09 10.83 -5.22
C LYS A 130 7.32 9.77 -6.31
N TYR A 131 8.08 10.10 -7.35
CA TYR A 131 8.27 9.20 -8.49
C TYR A 131 8.90 7.85 -8.08
N PRO A 132 8.49 6.76 -8.74
CA PRO A 132 9.05 5.44 -8.47
C PRO A 132 10.50 5.38 -8.97
N ARG A 133 11.45 5.21 -8.05
CA ARG A 133 12.88 5.06 -8.39
C ARG A 133 13.18 3.70 -8.99
N LYS A 134 12.42 2.69 -8.59
CA LYS A 134 12.51 1.32 -9.10
C LYS A 134 11.18 0.99 -9.76
N VAL A 135 11.21 0.54 -11.01
CA VAL A 135 10.02 0.04 -11.72
C VAL A 135 10.32 -1.39 -12.12
N ARG A 136 9.39 -2.30 -11.86
CA ARG A 136 9.49 -3.70 -12.27
C ARG A 136 8.25 -4.11 -13.06
N PRO A 137 8.39 -4.43 -14.35
CA PRO A 137 7.33 -5.04 -15.12
C PRO A 137 6.93 -6.41 -14.55
N LEU A 138 5.63 -6.70 -14.52
CA LEU A 138 5.06 -8.00 -14.16
C LEU A 138 4.41 -8.66 -15.39
N PRO A 139 4.40 -10.00 -15.46
CA PRO A 139 3.96 -10.71 -16.65
C PRO A 139 2.44 -10.76 -16.86
N SER A 140 1.62 -10.67 -15.81
CA SER A 140 0.17 -10.95 -15.94
C SER A 140 -0.76 -10.18 -15.01
N CYS A 141 -0.42 -10.01 -13.74
CA CYS A 141 -1.27 -9.33 -12.77
C CYS A 141 -0.47 -8.89 -11.53
N VAL A 142 -1.00 -7.91 -10.81
CA VAL A 142 -0.51 -7.60 -9.48
C VAL A 142 -1.16 -8.57 -8.47
N PRO A 143 -0.39 -9.26 -7.60
CA PRO A 143 -0.99 -10.12 -6.59
C PRO A 143 -1.79 -9.29 -5.56
N CYS A 144 -3.06 -9.62 -5.37
CA CYS A 144 -3.99 -8.89 -4.48
C CYS A 144 -3.62 -8.89 -2.98
N ALA A 145 -2.64 -9.70 -2.56
CA ALA A 145 -2.18 -9.76 -1.17
C ALA A 145 -0.67 -9.51 -1.11
N PHE A 146 -0.27 -8.24 -1.09
CA PHE A 146 1.13 -7.85 -0.97
C PHE A 146 1.42 -7.39 0.46
N LYS A 147 1.79 -8.33 1.35
CA LYS A 147 2.41 -7.96 2.63
C LYS A 147 3.92 -7.99 2.45
N SER A 148 4.57 -6.87 2.74
CA SER A 148 6.01 -6.65 2.66
C SER A 148 6.78 -7.71 3.48
N THR A 149 7.28 -8.74 2.82
CA THR A 149 8.40 -9.54 3.32
C THR A 149 9.64 -9.21 2.49
N PRO A 150 10.82 -9.12 3.14
CA PRO A 150 12.01 -8.55 2.51
C PRO A 150 12.50 -9.34 1.29
N ASP A 151 12.21 -10.65 1.17
CA ASP A 151 12.94 -11.52 0.23
C ASP A 151 12.09 -12.52 -0.56
N THR A 152 10.76 -12.43 -0.63
CA THR A 152 9.99 -13.42 -1.43
C THR A 152 8.73 -12.86 -2.06
N VAL A 153 8.76 -12.70 -3.39
CA VAL A 153 7.54 -12.60 -4.21
C VAL A 153 6.98 -14.01 -4.33
N PHE A 154 6.04 -14.38 -3.47
CA PHE A 154 5.21 -15.56 -3.74
C PHE A 154 4.25 -15.21 -4.86
N PHE A 155 4.60 -15.60 -6.09
CA PHE A 155 3.61 -15.77 -7.14
C PHE A 155 2.69 -16.90 -6.70
N PHE A 156 1.52 -16.57 -6.14
CA PHE A 156 0.45 -17.55 -6.03
C PHE A 156 -0.07 -17.78 -7.45
N GLY A 157 0.65 -18.64 -8.19
CA GLY A 157 0.29 -19.01 -9.54
C GLY A 157 -1.14 -19.53 -9.54
N MET A 158 -2.03 -18.82 -10.20
CA MET A 158 -3.23 -19.45 -10.75
C MET A 158 -2.72 -20.58 -11.64
N ARG A 159 -2.74 -21.81 -11.13
CA ARG A 159 -2.64 -23.01 -11.96
C ARG A 159 -3.74 -22.88 -13.01
N THR A 160 -3.38 -22.46 -14.21
CA THR A 160 -4.18 -22.74 -15.40
C THR A 160 -4.25 -24.27 -15.48
N ARG A 161 -5.41 -24.82 -15.11
CA ARG A 161 -5.71 -26.24 -15.39
C ARG A 161 -5.58 -26.42 -16.91
N PRO A 162 -4.82 -27.41 -17.40
CA PRO A 162 -4.88 -27.74 -18.81
C PRO A 162 -6.29 -28.26 -19.11
N LEU A 163 -6.93 -27.68 -20.12
CA LEU A 163 -8.10 -28.26 -20.78
C LEU A 163 -7.61 -29.40 -21.66
N ILE A 164 -7.71 -30.64 -21.18
CA ILE A 164 -8.00 -31.85 -21.97
C ILE A 164 -8.82 -32.79 -21.08
#